data_AF-A0A1G0LSJ8-F1
#
_entry.id   AF-A0A1G0LSJ8-F1
#
_cell.length_a   1.000
_cell.length_b   1.000
_cell.length_c   1.000
_cell.angle_alpha   90.00
_cell.angle_beta   90.00
_cell.angle_gamma   90.00
#
_symmetry.space_group_name_H-M   'P 1'
#
loop_
_entity.id
_entity.type
_entity.pdbx_description
1 polymer ?
#
loop_
_entity_poly.entity_id
_entity_poly.type
_entity_poly.pdbx_seq_one_letter_code
_entity_poly.pdbx_strand_id
1 'polypeptide(L)'
;MTVAIALNAAGGLALFLLAMQMMTEGLKTFAGGSLKQLLGRFTSTPLKGVLAGILVTGLVQSSSAVTVATIGFVNAGLLTLRQALGVIYGTNVGTTITGWLVSLVGFGVKIESFALPIIAAGVALRLIFSAKRTKGLGDALAGFGLFFLGLAILKDSFGALAESYGSAVAGGSLGGNLLIFLLIGFVATVLTQSSSAAIAIILTAASGGVIDLQSAAAAVIGANLGTTSTATIAVLHATANAKRLAVGHVLFNIITGVVALSLLPLLIWLVGQLAHLLDLEGSPALVLALFHTVFNVLGVMIMLPLGSRLSNRLERMFRSQEEETGRPQYLDATLAATPDLAVAALHAELRRLLGLVNHLVSDVAQGNDRSITAVGRQADGMRGLVAAIADFVGTVRTESMSREVGEQLARALRIARYLDEAARLATTALKLKQELQKNADQETVVMLRRLFEQIGSCCVLAGAQEQTHEHDDSERLIALEAFEHHYQKSKSQLLAAAVSGRQAIEVVARQLDDLSSTRRMVEQMVKADRLLRTPSLAEVIESEKRHDGA
;
A
#
# COMPACT_ATOMS: atom_id res chain seq x y z
N MET A 1 17.94 -45.07 17.27
CA MET A 1 18.81 -43.87 17.28
C MET A 1 18.25 -42.77 16.37
N THR A 2 18.01 -43.03 15.08
CA THR A 2 17.56 -42.02 14.09
C THR A 2 16.20 -41.37 14.42
N VAL A 3 15.22 -42.14 14.90
CA VAL A 3 13.90 -41.59 15.27
C VAL A 3 13.98 -40.62 16.45
N ALA A 4 14.80 -40.92 17.46
CA ALA A 4 14.97 -40.04 18.62
C ALA A 4 15.66 -38.73 18.24
N ILE A 5 16.69 -38.77 17.38
CA ILE A 5 17.36 -37.58 16.83
C ILE A 5 16.35 -36.73 16.04
N ALA A 6 15.52 -37.35 15.19
CA ALA A 6 14.51 -36.64 14.42
C ALA A 6 13.41 -36.01 15.31
N LEU A 7 12.94 -36.71 16.35
CA LEU A 7 11.96 -36.19 17.31
C LEU A 7 12.54 -35.04 18.14
N ASN A 8 13.78 -35.15 18.60
CA ASN A 8 14.45 -34.06 19.32
C ASN A 8 14.67 -32.84 18.42
N ALA A 9 15.12 -33.04 17.17
CA ALA A 9 15.24 -31.96 16.20
C ALA A 9 13.89 -31.28 15.93
N ALA A 10 12.81 -32.05 15.74
CA ALA A 10 11.47 -31.52 15.52
C ALA A 10 10.94 -30.77 16.75
N GLY A 11 11.15 -31.28 17.96
CA GLY A 11 10.77 -30.63 19.21
C GLY A 11 11.55 -29.34 19.46
N GLY A 12 12.87 -29.36 19.25
CA GLY A 12 13.73 -28.19 19.31
C GLY A 12 13.32 -27.13 18.30
N LEU A 13 12.99 -27.52 17.07
CA LEU A 13 12.47 -26.64 16.04
C LEU A 13 11.12 -26.02 16.44
N ALA A 14 10.19 -26.83 16.97
CA ALA A 14 8.89 -26.34 17.41
C ALA A 14 9.02 -25.31 18.55
N LEU A 15 9.86 -25.59 19.55
CA LEU A 15 10.18 -24.65 20.63
C LEU A 15 10.81 -23.38 20.10
N PHE A 16 11.76 -23.50 19.18
CA PHE A 16 12.43 -22.38 18.54
C PHE A 16 11.46 -21.47 17.76
N LEU A 17 10.55 -22.07 16.97
CA LEU A 17 9.54 -21.32 16.20
C LEU A 17 8.52 -20.63 17.12
N LEU A 18 8.04 -21.34 18.16
CA LEU A 18 7.15 -20.77 19.17
C LEU A 18 7.82 -19.58 19.88
N ALA A 19 9.08 -19.74 20.26
CA ALA A 19 9.89 -18.72 20.90
C ALA A 19 10.06 -17.46 20.02
N MET A 20 10.34 -17.65 18.73
CA MET A 20 10.42 -16.55 17.76
C MET A 20 9.09 -15.81 17.63
N GLN A 21 7.96 -16.52 17.64
CA GLN A 21 6.64 -15.90 17.61
C GLN A 21 6.38 -15.08 18.88
N MET A 22 6.62 -15.65 20.06
CA MET A 22 6.46 -14.95 21.35
C MET A 22 7.35 -13.71 21.42
N MET A 23 8.62 -13.82 20.98
CA MET A 23 9.55 -12.71 20.92
C MET A 23 9.02 -11.60 20.01
N THR A 24 8.59 -11.96 18.81
CA THR A 24 8.06 -11.01 17.81
C THR A 24 6.81 -10.30 18.31
N GLU A 25 5.82 -11.02 18.83
CA GLU A 25 4.56 -10.44 19.33
C GLU A 25 4.77 -9.61 20.60
N GLY A 26 5.65 -10.09 21.49
CA GLY A 26 6.05 -9.38 22.70
C GLY A 26 6.71 -8.04 22.40
N LEU A 27 7.71 -8.04 21.52
CA LEU A 27 8.42 -6.82 21.09
C LEU A 27 7.48 -5.85 20.34
N LYS A 28 6.58 -6.35 19.49
CA LYS A 28 5.53 -5.52 18.86
C LYS A 28 4.63 -4.84 19.91
N THR A 29 4.18 -5.61 20.89
CA THR A 29 3.28 -5.12 21.94
C THR A 29 3.98 -4.10 22.84
N PHE A 30 5.25 -4.35 23.17
CA PHE A 30 6.09 -3.44 23.93
C PHE A 30 6.35 -2.13 23.17
N ALA A 31 6.74 -2.21 21.89
CA ALA A 31 7.04 -1.06 21.04
C ALA A 31 5.82 -0.17 20.77
N GLY A 32 4.62 -0.75 20.61
CA GLY A 32 3.36 -0.02 20.48
C GLY A 32 3.38 1.09 19.41
N GLY A 33 2.95 2.30 19.77
CA GLY A 33 2.88 3.46 18.86
C GLY A 33 4.23 4.06 18.46
N SER A 34 5.32 3.69 19.14
CA SER A 34 6.67 4.19 18.83
C SER A 34 7.14 3.74 17.45
N LEU A 35 6.67 2.59 16.96
CA LEU A 35 6.93 2.12 15.61
C LEU A 35 6.43 3.11 14.55
N LYS A 36 5.24 3.70 14.80
CA LYS A 36 4.66 4.70 13.91
C LYS A 36 5.44 6.02 13.94
N GLN A 37 5.92 6.43 15.11
CA GLN A 37 6.72 7.65 15.24
C GLN A 37 8.11 7.51 14.60
N LEU A 38 8.76 6.35 14.75
CA LEU A 38 10.08 6.10 14.17
C LEU A 38 9.99 6.05 12.64
N LEU A 39 8.99 5.35 12.09
CA LEU A 39 8.72 5.32 10.66
C LEU A 39 8.25 6.69 10.12
N GLY A 40 7.54 7.51 10.90
CA GLY A 40 7.13 8.84 10.46
C GLY A 40 8.26 9.88 10.43
N ARG A 41 9.23 9.81 11.35
CA ARG A 41 10.33 10.79 11.45
C ARG A 41 11.55 10.44 10.60
N PHE A 42 11.85 9.15 10.39
CA PHE A 42 13.09 8.68 9.77
C PHE A 42 12.92 8.14 8.34
N THR A 43 11.92 8.59 7.58
CA THR A 43 11.64 8.08 6.21
C THR A 43 11.55 9.16 5.14
N SER A 44 11.94 10.40 5.48
CA SER A 44 11.87 11.55 4.56
C SER A 44 12.68 11.38 3.27
N THR A 45 13.71 10.53 3.26
CA THR A 45 14.48 10.18 2.06
C THR A 45 14.63 8.65 1.94
N PRO A 46 14.86 8.10 0.75
CA PRO A 46 15.02 6.64 0.58
C PRO A 46 16.14 6.05 1.45
N LEU A 47 17.26 6.76 1.62
CA LEU A 47 18.37 6.31 2.48
C LEU A 47 17.98 6.29 3.96
N LYS A 48 17.29 7.34 4.43
CA LYS A 48 16.72 7.33 5.79
C LYS A 48 15.70 6.19 5.94
N GLY A 49 14.91 5.93 4.89
CA GLY A 49 14.03 4.77 4.79
C GLY A 49 14.76 3.44 5.02
N VAL A 50 15.90 3.22 4.36
CA VAL A 50 16.75 2.05 4.60
C VAL A 50 17.15 1.94 6.06
N LEU A 51 17.66 3.02 6.66
CA LEU A 51 18.05 3.02 8.08
C LEU A 51 16.85 2.71 8.99
N ALA A 52 15.69 3.30 8.73
CA ALA A 52 14.47 2.99 9.46
C ALA A 52 14.08 1.52 9.32
N GLY A 53 14.15 0.95 8.11
CA GLY A 53 13.91 -0.47 7.86
C GLY A 53 14.85 -1.38 8.64
N ILE A 54 16.15 -1.06 8.67
CA ILE A 54 17.17 -1.79 9.44
C ILE A 54 16.83 -1.77 10.92
N LEU A 55 16.63 -0.58 11.49
CA LEU A 55 16.42 -0.40 12.93
C LEU A 55 15.11 -1.03 13.39
N VAL A 56 14.02 -0.78 12.67
CA VAL A 56 12.68 -1.29 13.03
C VAL A 56 12.66 -2.82 12.90
N THR A 57 13.21 -3.36 11.81
CA THR A 57 13.22 -4.83 11.61
C THR A 57 14.16 -5.52 12.57
N GLY A 58 15.32 -4.93 12.85
CA GLY A 58 16.23 -5.43 13.87
C GLY A 58 15.63 -5.43 15.28
N LEU A 59 14.88 -4.39 15.63
CA LEU A 59 14.23 -4.30 16.93
C LEU A 59 13.03 -5.23 17.06
N VAL A 60 12.19 -5.33 16.02
CA VAL A 60 10.94 -6.11 16.06
C VAL A 60 11.14 -7.56 15.62
N GLN A 61 12.24 -7.87 14.93
CA GLN A 61 12.58 -9.19 14.39
C GLN A 61 11.55 -9.72 13.36
N SER A 62 10.79 -8.83 12.70
CA SER A 62 9.73 -9.21 11.76
C SER A 62 9.61 -8.26 10.57
N SER A 63 10.26 -8.60 9.46
CA SER A 63 10.22 -7.81 8.21
C SER A 63 8.82 -7.74 7.60
N SER A 64 8.00 -8.80 7.73
CA SER A 64 6.61 -8.81 7.25
C SER A 64 5.74 -7.79 8.00
N ALA A 65 5.93 -7.64 9.31
CA ALA A 65 5.19 -6.64 10.09
C ALA A 65 5.57 -5.20 9.69
N VAL A 66 6.85 -4.97 9.46
CA VAL A 66 7.35 -3.68 8.96
C VAL A 66 6.80 -3.39 7.56
N THR A 67 6.74 -4.41 6.69
CA THR A 67 6.17 -4.31 5.34
C THR A 67 4.69 -3.92 5.39
N VAL A 68 3.89 -4.60 6.22
CA VAL A 68 2.45 -4.27 6.41
C VAL A 68 2.25 -2.86 6.94
N ALA A 69 3.05 -2.45 7.95
CA ALA A 69 3.00 -1.08 8.46
C ALA A 69 3.35 -0.05 7.38
N THR A 70 4.37 -0.34 6.57
CA THR A 70 4.83 0.52 5.47
C THR A 70 3.73 0.68 4.40
N ILE A 71 3.04 -0.41 4.03
CA ILE A 71 1.88 -0.36 3.12
C ILE A 71 0.80 0.57 3.68
N GLY A 72 0.49 0.47 4.98
CA GLY A 72 -0.47 1.35 5.65
C GLY A 72 -0.09 2.83 5.54
N PHE A 73 1.20 3.15 5.69
CA PHE A 73 1.70 4.51 5.55
C PHE A 73 1.65 5.05 4.11
N VAL A 74 1.93 4.21 3.11
CA VAL A 74 1.79 4.61 1.70
C VAL A 74 0.32 4.84 1.36
N ASN A 75 -0.59 3.97 1.81
CA ASN A 75 -2.02 4.16 1.61
C ASN A 75 -2.56 5.41 2.31
N ALA A 76 -1.98 5.81 3.44
CA ALA A 76 -2.31 7.05 4.14
C ALA A 76 -1.68 8.31 3.52
N GLY A 77 -0.92 8.18 2.42
CA GLY A 77 -0.20 9.30 1.80
C GLY A 77 0.97 9.84 2.62
N LEU A 78 1.36 9.15 3.70
CA LEU A 78 2.44 9.56 4.61
C LEU A 78 3.81 9.19 4.06
N LEU A 79 3.88 8.21 3.15
CA LEU A 79 5.10 7.81 2.44
C LEU A 79 4.85 7.72 0.95
N THR A 80 5.79 8.23 0.17
CA THR A 80 5.87 7.92 -1.26
C THR A 80 6.31 6.46 -1.47
N LEU A 81 5.97 5.88 -2.62
CA LEU A 81 6.43 4.52 -2.97
C LEU A 81 7.95 4.40 -2.89
N ARG A 82 8.69 5.42 -3.35
CA ARG A 82 10.16 5.44 -3.33
C ARG A 82 10.72 5.38 -1.91
N GLN A 83 10.15 6.13 -0.96
CA GLN A 83 10.57 6.08 0.45
C GLN A 83 10.25 4.72 1.07
N ALA A 84 9.07 4.18 0.76
CA ALA A 84 8.62 2.88 1.25
C ALA A 84 9.49 1.74 0.72
N LEU A 85 9.91 1.75 -0.55
CA LEU A 85 10.90 0.82 -1.08
C LEU A 85 12.22 0.89 -0.32
N GLY A 86 12.67 2.09 0.06
CA GLY A 86 13.83 2.27 0.94
C GLY A 86 13.67 1.52 2.26
N VAL A 87 12.50 1.62 2.91
CA VAL A 87 12.18 0.86 4.13
C VAL A 87 12.27 -0.64 3.88
N ILE A 88 11.66 -1.16 2.80
CA ILE A 88 11.71 -2.58 2.43
C ILE A 88 13.14 -3.06 2.18
N TYR A 89 13.99 -2.26 1.53
CA TYR A 89 15.40 -2.62 1.34
C TYR A 89 16.13 -2.69 2.69
N GLY A 90 15.83 -1.76 3.59
CA GLY A 90 16.33 -1.77 4.96
C GLY A 90 15.88 -2.98 5.77
N THR A 91 14.65 -3.47 5.58
CA THR A 91 14.17 -4.64 6.35
C THR A 91 14.99 -5.89 6.04
N ASN A 92 15.44 -6.08 4.80
CA ASN A 92 16.30 -7.21 4.41
C ASN A 92 17.69 -7.16 5.04
N VAL A 93 18.24 -5.96 5.28
CA VAL A 93 19.47 -5.82 6.08
C VAL A 93 19.17 -6.01 7.56
N GLY A 94 18.04 -5.50 8.06
CA GLY A 94 17.63 -5.63 9.45
C GLY A 94 17.39 -7.08 9.91
N THR A 95 16.88 -7.97 9.05
CA THR A 95 16.73 -9.40 9.36
C THR A 95 18.07 -10.11 9.62
N THR A 96 19.19 -9.54 9.16
CA THR A 96 20.52 -10.12 9.40
C THR A 96 20.91 -10.08 10.88
N ILE A 97 20.31 -9.17 11.67
CA ILE A 97 20.52 -9.06 13.12
C ILE A 97 20.12 -10.36 13.83
N THR A 98 19.12 -11.11 13.34
CA THR A 98 18.78 -12.41 13.91
C THR A 98 19.95 -13.39 13.79
N GLY A 99 20.64 -13.41 12.65
CA GLY A 99 21.80 -14.27 12.42
C GLY A 99 22.93 -13.92 13.38
N TRP A 100 23.23 -12.63 13.57
CA TRP A 100 24.21 -12.19 14.56
C TRP A 100 23.84 -12.56 16.00
N LEU A 101 22.56 -12.42 16.36
CA LEU A 101 22.05 -12.85 17.65
C LEU A 101 22.25 -14.36 17.84
N VAL A 102 21.84 -15.18 16.86
CA VAL A 102 22.06 -16.63 16.89
C VAL A 102 23.55 -16.96 17.04
N SER A 103 24.41 -16.36 16.21
CA SER A 103 25.83 -16.70 16.13
C SER A 103 26.65 -16.25 17.35
N LEU A 104 26.45 -15.01 17.83
CA LEU A 104 27.18 -14.48 18.99
C LEU A 104 26.68 -15.09 20.30
N VAL A 105 25.36 -15.20 20.44
CA VAL A 105 24.70 -15.51 21.72
C VAL A 105 24.49 -17.03 21.83
N GLY A 106 24.10 -17.70 20.74
CA GLY A 106 23.79 -19.13 20.74
C GLY A 106 25.00 -20.04 20.58
N PHE A 107 26.08 -19.56 19.94
CA PHE A 107 27.29 -20.36 19.72
C PHE A 107 28.53 -19.83 20.48
N GLY A 108 28.57 -18.54 20.83
CA GLY A 108 29.72 -17.91 21.50
C GLY A 108 29.65 -17.89 23.04
N VAL A 109 28.47 -17.99 23.64
CA VAL A 109 28.27 -17.94 25.11
C VAL A 109 27.52 -19.21 25.55
N LYS A 110 27.83 -19.77 26.73
CA LYS A 110 27.09 -20.89 27.35
C LYS A 110 25.68 -20.48 27.78
N ILE A 111 24.88 -19.95 26.88
CA ILE A 111 23.57 -19.36 27.20
C ILE A 111 22.52 -20.40 27.56
N GLU A 112 22.79 -21.68 27.33
CA GLU A 112 22.07 -22.79 27.96
C GLU A 112 21.90 -22.58 29.48
N SER A 113 22.91 -22.05 30.18
CA SER A 113 22.82 -21.77 31.63
C SER A 113 21.97 -20.55 31.98
N PHE A 114 21.76 -19.63 31.04
CA PHE A 114 20.98 -18.41 31.22
C PHE A 114 19.57 -18.50 30.64
N ALA A 115 19.32 -19.46 29.74
CA ALA A 115 18.02 -19.66 29.10
C ALA A 115 16.91 -19.88 30.12
N LEU A 116 17.07 -20.82 31.06
CA LEU A 116 16.07 -21.12 32.10
C LEU A 116 15.80 -19.92 33.04
N PRO A 117 16.82 -19.22 33.58
CA PRO A 117 16.60 -17.97 34.31
C PRO A 117 15.84 -16.90 33.53
N ILE A 118 16.16 -16.71 32.24
CA ILE A 118 15.47 -15.72 31.40
C ILE A 118 14.01 -16.11 31.15
N ILE A 119 13.72 -17.40 30.93
CA ILE A 119 12.35 -17.92 30.82
C ILE A 119 11.58 -17.60 32.10
N ALA A 120 12.14 -17.94 33.26
CA ALA A 120 11.51 -17.69 34.55
C ALA A 120 11.22 -16.20 34.76
N ALA A 121 12.19 -15.32 34.46
CA ALA A 121 12.03 -13.87 34.55
C ALA A 121 10.94 -13.35 33.60
N GLY A 122 10.92 -13.80 32.34
CA GLY A 122 9.94 -13.39 31.35
C GLY A 122 8.51 -13.83 31.72
N VAL A 123 8.35 -15.07 32.15
CA VAL A 123 7.06 -15.60 32.63
C VAL A 123 6.60 -14.85 33.88
N ALA A 124 7.49 -14.62 34.85
CA ALA A 124 7.17 -13.82 36.03
C ALA A 124 6.73 -12.40 35.66
N LEU A 125 7.45 -11.72 34.76
CA LEU A 125 7.10 -10.38 34.28
C LEU A 125 5.73 -10.36 33.60
N ARG A 126 5.38 -11.39 32.82
CA ARG A 126 4.08 -11.52 32.16
C ARG A 126 2.94 -11.77 33.15
N LEU A 127 3.16 -12.59 34.17
CA LEU A 127 2.12 -13.02 35.11
C LEU A 127 1.88 -12.01 36.24
N ILE A 128 2.93 -11.35 36.74
CA ILE A 128 2.85 -10.42 37.86
C ILE A 128 2.22 -9.08 37.45
N PHE A 129 2.55 -8.57 36.26
CA PHE A 129 2.14 -7.23 35.85
C PHE A 129 0.93 -7.24 34.92
N SER A 130 -0.04 -6.36 35.19
CA SER A 130 -1.28 -6.25 34.38
C SER A 130 -1.13 -5.39 33.13
N ALA A 131 -0.12 -4.52 33.04
CA ALA A 131 0.02 -3.57 31.94
C ALA A 131 0.40 -4.29 30.62
N LYS A 132 -0.31 -3.94 29.53
CA LYS A 132 -0.14 -4.62 28.23
C LYS A 132 1.29 -4.58 27.69
N ARG A 133 1.99 -3.45 27.85
CA ARG A 133 3.39 -3.31 27.40
C ARG A 133 4.36 -4.17 28.20
N THR A 134 4.20 -4.25 29.53
CA THR A 134 5.08 -5.07 30.38
C THR A 134 4.81 -6.55 30.17
N LYS A 135 3.55 -6.96 29.93
CA LYS A 135 3.23 -8.32 29.49
C LYS A 135 3.93 -8.67 28.17
N GLY A 136 3.90 -7.76 27.20
CA GLY A 136 4.64 -7.91 25.95
C GLY A 136 6.16 -8.06 26.16
N LEU A 137 6.75 -7.29 27.08
CA LEU A 137 8.16 -7.47 27.45
C LEU A 137 8.41 -8.84 28.11
N GLY A 138 7.49 -9.32 28.93
CA GLY A 138 7.54 -10.66 29.53
C GLY A 138 7.48 -11.76 28.49
N ASP A 139 6.57 -11.65 27.51
CA ASP A 139 6.50 -12.55 26.34
C ASP A 139 7.79 -12.51 25.53
N ALA A 140 8.37 -11.32 25.34
CA ALA A 140 9.63 -11.16 24.62
C ALA A 140 10.80 -11.86 25.31
N LEU A 141 10.93 -11.68 26.63
CA LEU A 141 11.97 -12.32 27.43
C LEU A 141 11.78 -13.83 27.52
N ALA A 142 10.56 -14.30 27.78
CA ALA A 142 10.27 -15.73 27.84
C ALA A 142 10.54 -16.40 26.48
N GLY A 143 10.12 -15.75 25.39
CA GLY A 143 10.45 -16.16 24.03
C GLY A 143 11.97 -16.22 23.81
N PHE A 144 12.72 -15.18 24.20
CA PHE A 144 14.18 -15.17 24.06
C PHE A 144 14.85 -16.34 24.80
N GLY A 145 14.43 -16.69 26.00
CA GLY A 145 14.97 -17.84 26.72
C GLY A 145 14.59 -19.18 26.07
N LEU A 146 13.33 -19.36 25.65
CA LEU A 146 12.87 -20.56 24.94
C LEU A 146 13.57 -20.73 23.58
N PHE A 147 13.91 -19.62 22.93
CA PHE A 147 14.64 -19.59 21.66
C PHE A 147 16.00 -20.27 21.78
N PHE A 148 16.78 -19.94 22.82
CA PHE A 148 18.08 -20.57 23.05
C PHE A 148 17.94 -22.02 23.50
N LEU A 149 16.91 -22.35 24.28
CA LEU A 149 16.65 -23.74 24.66
C LEU A 149 16.35 -24.60 23.42
N GLY A 150 15.49 -24.12 22.52
CA GLY A 150 15.21 -24.79 21.25
C GLY A 150 16.44 -24.90 20.36
N LEU A 151 17.27 -23.84 20.31
CA LEU A 151 18.51 -23.81 19.56
C LEU A 151 19.55 -24.82 20.07
N ALA A 152 19.69 -24.96 21.39
CA ALA A 152 20.59 -25.95 22.01
C ALA A 152 20.17 -27.39 21.62
N ILE A 153 18.88 -27.70 21.72
CA ILE A 153 18.34 -29.01 21.30
C ILE A 153 18.60 -29.26 19.81
N LEU A 154 18.45 -28.24 18.96
CA LEU A 154 18.73 -28.34 17.53
C LEU A 154 20.22 -28.59 17.24
N LYS A 155 21.10 -27.87 17.94
CA LYS A 155 22.55 -28.02 17.81
C LYS A 155 23.00 -29.44 18.16
N ASP A 156 22.53 -29.97 19.29
CA ASP A 156 22.85 -31.33 19.73
C ASP A 156 22.31 -32.38 18.73
N SER A 157 21.09 -32.19 18.25
CA SER A 157 20.45 -33.10 17.29
C SER A 157 21.17 -33.12 15.94
N PHE A 158 21.61 -31.95 15.45
CA PHE A 158 22.35 -31.84 14.19
C PHE A 158 23.80 -32.32 14.31
N GLY A 159 24.45 -32.12 15.46
CA GLY A 159 25.76 -32.73 15.74
C GLY A 159 25.70 -34.26 15.67
N ALA A 160 24.71 -34.87 16.34
CA ALA A 160 24.49 -36.31 16.28
C ALA A 160 24.18 -36.82 14.86
N LEU A 161 23.48 -36.01 14.05
CA LEU A 161 23.21 -36.31 12.64
C LEU A 161 24.49 -36.25 11.80
N ALA A 162 25.35 -35.25 12.03
CA ALA A 162 26.63 -35.10 11.33
C ALA A 162 27.58 -36.27 11.63
N GLU A 163 27.65 -36.73 12.88
CA GLU A 163 28.42 -37.93 13.24
C GLU A 163 27.89 -39.19 12.52
N SER A 164 26.57 -39.27 12.30
CA SER A 164 25.92 -40.43 11.70
C SER A 164 25.95 -40.43 10.15
N TYR A 165 25.92 -39.25 9.50
CA TYR A 165 25.70 -39.11 8.05
C TYR A 165 26.58 -38.05 7.36
N GLY A 166 27.39 -37.29 8.09
CA GLY A 166 28.13 -36.12 7.58
C GLY A 166 29.09 -36.44 6.45
N SER A 167 29.72 -37.62 6.46
CA SER A 167 30.61 -38.07 5.38
C SER A 167 29.89 -38.40 4.07
N ALA A 168 28.62 -38.82 4.11
CA ALA A 168 27.83 -39.13 2.91
C ALA A 168 27.26 -37.87 2.22
N VAL A 169 26.97 -36.82 2.99
CA VAL A 169 26.50 -35.52 2.46
C VAL A 169 27.67 -34.66 1.97
N ALA A 170 28.81 -34.68 2.67
CA ALA A 170 30.01 -33.93 2.28
C ALA A 170 30.80 -34.60 1.12
N GLY A 171 30.70 -35.92 0.94
CA GLY A 171 31.42 -36.69 -0.08
C GLY A 171 30.59 -37.17 -1.27
N GLY A 172 29.27 -36.93 -1.30
CA GLY A 172 28.35 -37.40 -2.35
C GLY A 172 28.08 -36.38 -3.46
N SER A 173 27.42 -36.81 -4.55
CA SER A 173 27.03 -35.99 -5.72
C SER A 173 26.10 -34.79 -5.42
N LEU A 174 25.64 -34.66 -4.17
CA LEU A 174 24.87 -33.54 -3.63
C LEU A 174 25.76 -32.40 -3.11
N GLY A 175 26.96 -32.70 -2.61
CA GLY A 175 27.97 -31.73 -2.18
C GLY A 175 28.53 -31.01 -3.40
N GLY A 176 28.03 -29.81 -3.67
CA GLY A 176 28.44 -29.00 -4.83
C GLY A 176 27.27 -28.50 -5.70
N ASN A 177 26.06 -29.05 -5.56
CA ASN A 177 24.90 -28.52 -6.27
C ASN A 177 24.26 -27.35 -5.50
N LEU A 178 24.86 -26.16 -5.65
CA LEU A 178 24.43 -24.92 -5.00
C LEU A 178 22.94 -24.62 -5.17
N LEU A 179 22.35 -25.03 -6.30
CA LEU A 179 20.91 -24.84 -6.57
C LEU A 179 20.03 -25.65 -5.63
N ILE A 180 20.45 -26.85 -5.22
CA ILE A 180 19.70 -27.68 -4.27
C ILE A 180 19.68 -27.00 -2.90
N PHE A 181 20.82 -26.51 -2.41
CA PHE A 181 20.89 -25.82 -1.12
C PHE A 181 20.14 -24.49 -1.14
N LEU A 182 20.19 -23.74 -2.25
CA LEU A 182 19.34 -22.58 -2.47
C LEU A 182 17.85 -22.96 -2.36
N LEU A 183 17.42 -24.05 -3.01
CA LEU A 183 16.03 -24.50 -2.94
C LEU A 183 15.65 -24.95 -1.52
N ILE A 184 16.54 -25.64 -0.80
CA ILE A 184 16.33 -26.04 0.60
C ILE A 184 16.08 -24.81 1.46
N GLY A 185 16.94 -23.78 1.36
CA GLY A 185 16.76 -22.53 2.08
C GLY A 185 15.44 -21.84 1.74
N PHE A 186 15.10 -21.78 0.45
CA PHE A 186 13.85 -21.22 -0.03
C PHE A 186 12.63 -21.94 0.57
N VAL A 187 12.59 -23.27 0.46
CA VAL A 187 11.50 -24.09 1.00
C VAL A 187 11.43 -23.99 2.52
N ALA A 188 12.57 -23.99 3.22
CA ALA A 188 12.61 -23.80 4.67
C ALA A 188 11.96 -22.48 5.08
N THR A 189 12.28 -21.37 4.41
CA THR A 189 11.62 -20.08 4.68
C THR A 189 10.13 -20.11 4.34
N VAL A 190 9.73 -20.73 3.23
CA VAL A 190 8.31 -20.84 2.86
C VAL A 190 7.52 -21.63 3.90
N LEU A 191 8.04 -22.76 4.37
CA LEU A 191 7.37 -23.60 5.36
C LEU A 191 7.31 -22.91 6.73
N THR A 192 8.41 -22.29 7.14
CA THR A 192 8.48 -21.58 8.44
C THR A 192 7.83 -20.20 8.40
N GLN A 193 7.52 -19.68 7.21
CA GLN A 193 7.06 -18.30 6.97
C GLN A 193 7.99 -17.24 7.59
N SER A 194 9.27 -17.60 7.83
CA SER A 194 10.24 -16.76 8.55
C SER A 194 11.66 -17.06 8.07
N SER A 195 12.27 -16.10 7.36
CA SER A 195 13.66 -16.25 6.91
C SER A 195 14.65 -16.27 8.07
N SER A 196 14.39 -15.52 9.14
CA SER A 196 15.19 -15.58 10.37
C SER A 196 15.22 -16.99 10.98
N ALA A 197 14.09 -17.72 10.93
CA ALA A 197 14.04 -19.09 11.42
C ALA A 197 14.78 -20.06 10.49
N ALA A 198 14.56 -19.96 9.18
CA ALA A 198 15.30 -20.75 8.20
C ALA A 198 16.82 -20.53 8.30
N ILE A 199 17.26 -19.28 8.46
CA ILE A 199 18.68 -18.93 8.64
C ILE A 199 19.23 -19.56 9.91
N ALA A 200 18.52 -19.53 11.04
CA ALA A 200 18.99 -20.17 12.27
C ALA A 200 19.18 -21.69 12.10
N ILE A 201 18.28 -22.36 11.37
CA ILE A 201 18.42 -23.78 11.02
C ILE A 201 19.68 -24.01 10.18
N ILE A 202 19.91 -23.16 9.16
CA ILE A 202 21.08 -23.25 8.28
C ILE A 202 22.38 -23.02 9.05
N LEU A 203 22.43 -22.00 9.92
CA LEU A 203 23.57 -21.70 10.78
C LEU A 203 23.90 -22.89 11.71
N THR A 204 22.85 -23.50 12.26
CA THR A 204 23.00 -24.68 13.14
C THR A 204 23.51 -25.88 12.38
N ALA A 205 22.99 -26.14 11.17
CA ALA A 205 23.45 -27.24 10.32
C ALA A 205 24.92 -27.06 9.90
N ALA A 206 25.32 -25.84 9.54
CA ALA A 206 26.71 -25.54 9.18
C ALA A 206 27.66 -25.68 10.36
N SER A 207 27.25 -25.17 11.55
CA SER A 207 28.08 -25.25 12.75
C SER A 207 28.19 -26.66 13.31
N GLY A 208 27.17 -27.50 13.10
CA GLY A 208 27.19 -28.93 13.42
C GLY A 208 27.97 -29.77 12.41
N GLY A 209 28.50 -29.18 11.32
CA GLY A 209 29.25 -29.89 10.28
C GLY A 209 28.39 -30.73 9.33
N VAL A 210 27.06 -30.53 9.32
CA VAL A 210 26.14 -31.24 8.42
C VAL A 210 26.28 -30.74 6.98
N ILE A 211 26.54 -29.44 6.81
CA ILE A 211 26.68 -28.78 5.51
C ILE A 211 27.94 -27.90 5.51
N ASP A 212 28.63 -27.84 4.38
CA ASP A 212 29.81 -26.97 4.22
C ASP A 212 29.41 -25.49 4.08
N LEU A 213 30.38 -24.60 4.26
CA LEU A 213 30.17 -23.15 4.26
C LEU A 213 29.56 -22.64 2.94
N GLN A 214 29.99 -23.19 1.80
CA GLN A 214 29.54 -22.72 0.49
C GLN A 214 28.08 -23.15 0.24
N SER A 215 27.73 -24.39 0.58
CA SER A 215 26.35 -24.87 0.55
C SER A 215 25.44 -24.12 1.52
N ALA A 216 25.92 -23.84 2.73
CA ALA A 216 25.19 -23.03 3.71
C ALA A 216 24.96 -21.60 3.21
N ALA A 217 25.95 -20.96 2.58
CA ALA A 217 25.82 -19.64 1.97
C ALA A 217 24.76 -19.64 0.85
N ALA A 218 24.73 -20.66 0.00
CA ALA A 218 23.68 -20.83 -1.02
C ALA A 218 22.29 -21.01 -0.38
N ALA A 219 22.18 -21.77 0.71
CA ALA A 219 20.94 -21.90 1.46
C ALA A 219 20.50 -20.59 2.12
N VAL A 220 21.43 -19.76 2.61
CA VAL A 220 21.11 -18.42 3.14
C VAL A 220 20.53 -17.52 2.04
N ILE A 221 21.09 -17.54 0.83
CA ILE A 221 20.53 -16.83 -0.33
C ILE A 221 19.10 -17.34 -0.61
N GLY A 222 18.91 -18.66 -0.62
CA GLY A 222 17.61 -19.30 -0.77
C GLY A 222 16.60 -18.86 0.28
N ALA A 223 17.02 -18.83 1.54
CA ALA A 223 16.19 -18.42 2.66
C ALA A 223 15.73 -16.97 2.52
N ASN A 224 16.61 -16.07 2.06
CA ASN A 224 16.25 -14.68 1.79
C ASN A 224 15.22 -14.59 0.65
N LEU A 225 15.44 -15.33 -0.43
CA LEU A 225 14.50 -15.42 -1.56
C LEU A 225 13.13 -15.95 -1.13
N GLY A 226 13.08 -16.93 -0.25
CA GLY A 226 11.85 -17.50 0.30
C GLY A 226 10.99 -16.47 1.06
N THR A 227 11.57 -15.41 1.62
CA THR A 227 10.84 -14.33 2.32
C THR A 227 9.78 -13.70 1.42
N THR A 228 10.02 -13.68 0.10
CA THR A 228 9.10 -13.11 -0.90
C THR A 228 7.76 -13.82 -0.99
N SER A 229 7.67 -15.08 -0.53
CA SER A 229 6.41 -15.83 -0.47
C SER A 229 5.38 -15.15 0.41
N THR A 230 5.79 -14.66 1.59
CA THR A 230 4.91 -13.94 2.53
C THR A 230 4.32 -12.68 1.89
N ALA A 231 5.15 -11.90 1.18
CA ALA A 231 4.72 -10.68 0.50
C ALA A 231 3.78 -10.97 -0.67
N THR A 232 4.04 -12.04 -1.42
CA THR A 232 3.22 -12.45 -2.57
C THR A 232 1.84 -12.92 -2.12
N ILE A 233 1.77 -13.76 -1.08
CA ILE A 233 0.51 -14.24 -0.51
C ILE A 233 -0.30 -13.07 0.08
N ALA A 234 0.38 -12.12 0.74
CA ALA A 234 -0.28 -10.98 1.36
C ALA A 234 -0.98 -10.02 0.37
N VAL A 235 -0.66 -10.06 -0.94
CA VAL A 235 -1.19 -9.11 -1.93
C VAL A 235 -2.26 -9.65 -2.88
N LEU A 236 -2.70 -10.90 -2.71
CA LEU A 236 -3.68 -11.54 -3.61
C LEU A 236 -4.99 -10.76 -3.76
N HIS A 237 -5.38 -9.94 -2.77
CA HIS A 237 -6.54 -9.04 -2.84
C HIS A 237 -6.24 -7.63 -2.31
N ALA A 238 -5.00 -7.16 -2.46
CA ALA A 238 -4.56 -5.91 -1.85
C ALA A 238 -4.62 -4.68 -2.77
N THR A 239 -4.44 -3.49 -2.18
CA THR A 239 -4.44 -2.19 -2.87
C THR A 239 -3.29 -2.09 -3.89
N ALA A 240 -3.37 -1.15 -4.83
CA ALA A 240 -2.30 -0.90 -5.80
C ALA A 240 -0.94 -0.67 -5.11
N ASN A 241 -0.90 0.13 -4.05
CA ASN A 241 0.30 0.37 -3.24
C ASN A 241 0.86 -0.89 -2.58
N ALA A 242 0.00 -1.78 -2.10
CA ALA A 242 0.43 -3.07 -1.55
C ALA A 242 1.10 -3.93 -2.65
N LYS A 243 0.47 -4.03 -3.83
CA LYS A 243 1.04 -4.76 -4.99
C LYS A 243 2.38 -4.15 -5.43
N ARG A 244 2.47 -2.82 -5.53
CA ARG A 244 3.72 -2.09 -5.86
C ARG A 244 4.84 -2.47 -4.89
N LEU A 245 4.58 -2.43 -3.58
CA LEU A 245 5.59 -2.76 -2.58
C LEU A 245 5.97 -4.24 -2.57
N ALA A 246 4.99 -5.15 -2.70
CA ALA A 246 5.28 -6.58 -2.77
C ALA A 246 6.13 -6.94 -3.99
N VAL A 247 5.81 -6.41 -5.17
CA VAL A 247 6.64 -6.62 -6.37
C VAL A 247 8.02 -5.98 -6.21
N GLY A 248 8.10 -4.79 -5.61
CA GLY A 248 9.39 -4.20 -5.26
C GLY A 248 10.24 -5.07 -4.32
N HIS A 249 9.60 -5.73 -3.35
CA HIS A 249 10.25 -6.66 -2.43
C HIS A 249 10.70 -7.96 -3.12
N VAL A 250 9.86 -8.52 -3.99
CA VAL A 250 10.18 -9.70 -4.81
C VAL A 250 11.36 -9.41 -5.72
N LEU A 251 11.32 -8.28 -6.45
CA LEU A 251 12.38 -7.88 -7.36
C LEU A 251 13.70 -7.62 -6.63
N PHE A 252 13.66 -6.99 -5.45
CA PHE A 252 14.84 -6.87 -4.60
C PHE A 252 15.46 -8.24 -4.35
N ASN A 253 14.74 -9.17 -3.74
CA ASN A 253 15.30 -10.47 -3.36
C ASN A 253 15.73 -11.34 -4.56
N ILE A 254 15.00 -11.30 -5.68
CA ILE A 254 15.40 -12.02 -6.90
C ILE A 254 16.70 -11.44 -7.45
N ILE A 255 16.77 -10.12 -7.66
CA ILE A 255 17.96 -9.48 -8.25
C ILE A 255 19.15 -9.69 -7.35
N THR A 256 19.00 -9.45 -6.04
CA THR A 256 20.09 -9.62 -5.09
C THR A 256 20.52 -11.08 -5.01
N GLY A 257 19.57 -12.03 -4.91
CA GLY A 257 19.88 -13.46 -4.86
C GLY A 257 20.61 -13.97 -6.11
N VAL A 258 20.20 -13.55 -7.30
CA VAL A 258 20.87 -13.90 -8.56
C VAL A 258 22.29 -13.33 -8.60
N VAL A 259 22.47 -12.05 -8.24
CA VAL A 259 23.79 -11.41 -8.20
C VAL A 259 24.70 -12.09 -7.17
N ALA A 260 24.17 -12.40 -5.99
CA ALA A 260 24.93 -13.04 -4.92
C ALA A 260 25.34 -14.47 -5.28
N LEU A 261 24.46 -15.23 -5.92
CA LEU A 261 24.79 -16.58 -6.40
C LEU A 261 25.85 -16.52 -7.50
N SER A 262 25.73 -15.57 -8.43
CA SER A 262 26.70 -15.38 -9.53
C SER A 262 28.08 -14.95 -9.02
N LEU A 263 28.12 -14.16 -7.95
CA LEU A 263 29.35 -13.68 -7.31
C LEU A 263 29.75 -14.51 -6.08
N LEU A 264 29.16 -15.69 -5.88
CA LEU A 264 29.31 -16.44 -4.63
C LEU A 264 30.79 -16.70 -4.25
N PRO A 265 31.68 -17.14 -5.16
CA PRO A 265 33.10 -17.34 -4.81
C PRO A 265 33.78 -16.05 -4.34
N LEU A 266 33.50 -14.92 -4.99
CA LEU A 266 34.04 -13.62 -4.62
C LEU A 266 33.50 -13.14 -3.27
N LEU A 267 32.20 -13.35 -3.01
CA LEU A 267 31.57 -13.01 -1.74
C LEU A 267 32.15 -13.83 -0.59
N ILE A 268 32.34 -15.14 -0.78
CA ILE A 268 32.97 -16.00 0.23
C ILE A 268 34.40 -15.55 0.51
N TRP A 269 35.18 -15.25 -0.53
CA TRP A 269 36.54 -14.71 -0.36
C TRP A 269 36.54 -13.41 0.45
N LEU A 270 35.68 -12.44 0.08
CA LEU A 270 35.56 -11.16 0.76
C LEU A 270 35.15 -11.34 2.23
N VAL A 271 34.15 -12.19 2.49
CA VAL A 271 33.68 -12.51 3.84
C VAL A 271 34.79 -13.18 4.65
N GLY A 272 35.59 -14.06 4.04
CA GLY A 272 36.76 -14.64 4.68
C GLY A 272 37.79 -13.60 5.12
N GLN A 273 38.11 -12.63 4.24
CA GLN A 273 39.02 -11.53 4.59
C GLN A 273 38.47 -10.65 5.74
N LEU A 274 37.17 -10.36 5.70
CA LEU A 274 36.51 -9.59 6.76
C LEU A 274 36.43 -10.38 8.06
N ALA A 275 36.20 -11.70 8.00
CA ALA A 275 36.19 -12.57 9.16
C ALA A 275 37.57 -12.65 9.82
N HIS A 276 38.65 -12.74 9.02
CA HIS A 276 40.02 -12.65 9.52
C HIS A 276 40.27 -11.32 10.24
N LEU A 277 39.88 -10.20 9.61
CA LEU A 277 40.07 -8.86 10.16
C LEU A 277 39.33 -8.64 11.49
N LEU A 278 38.18 -9.30 11.65
CA LEU A 278 37.31 -9.18 12.82
C LEU A 278 37.50 -10.30 13.86
N ASP A 279 38.47 -11.21 13.64
CA ASP A 279 38.73 -12.38 14.49
C ASP A 279 37.51 -13.32 14.66
N LEU A 280 36.80 -13.58 13.56
CA LEU A 280 35.55 -14.37 13.52
C LEU A 280 35.73 -15.77 12.92
N GLU A 281 36.94 -16.15 12.51
CA GLU A 281 37.21 -17.35 11.70
C GLU A 281 36.89 -18.67 12.42
N GLY A 282 36.92 -18.67 13.76
CA GLY A 282 36.67 -19.85 14.58
C GLY A 282 35.21 -20.33 14.59
N SER A 283 34.27 -19.63 13.96
CA SER A 283 32.85 -19.97 13.99
C SER A 283 32.16 -19.87 12.62
N PRO A 284 31.78 -21.01 12.00
CA PRO A 284 30.99 -21.01 10.76
C PRO A 284 29.71 -20.18 10.88
N ALA A 285 29.08 -20.14 12.07
CA ALA A 285 27.90 -19.33 12.32
C ALA A 285 28.18 -17.82 12.19
N LEU A 286 29.31 -17.34 12.71
CA LEU A 286 29.68 -15.91 12.63
C LEU A 286 30.02 -15.53 11.19
N VAL A 287 30.76 -16.38 10.50
CA VAL A 287 31.09 -16.20 9.07
C VAL A 287 29.83 -16.13 8.22
N LEU A 288 28.85 -17.02 8.45
CA LEU A 288 27.58 -17.00 7.72
C LEU A 288 26.67 -15.81 8.08
N ALA A 289 26.66 -15.36 9.34
CA ALA A 289 25.96 -14.14 9.74
C ALA A 289 26.55 -12.91 9.04
N LEU A 290 27.88 -12.82 8.96
CA LEU A 290 28.59 -11.80 8.21
C LEU A 290 28.30 -11.88 6.71
N PHE A 291 28.33 -13.09 6.14
CA PHE A 291 27.94 -13.32 4.74
C PHE A 291 26.53 -12.79 4.46
N HIS A 292 25.56 -13.12 5.31
CA HIS A 292 24.19 -12.67 5.18
C HIS A 292 24.08 -11.13 5.21
N THR A 293 24.82 -10.47 6.09
CA THR A 293 24.89 -9.00 6.14
C THR A 293 25.53 -8.41 4.88
N VAL A 294 26.71 -8.89 4.47
CA VAL A 294 27.42 -8.39 3.29
C VAL A 294 26.57 -8.52 2.03
N PHE A 295 25.93 -9.68 1.86
CA PHE A 295 25.02 -9.94 0.74
C PHE A 295 23.83 -8.96 0.71
N ASN A 296 23.14 -8.75 1.84
CA ASN A 296 22.00 -7.82 1.86
C ASN A 296 22.42 -6.37 1.66
N VAL A 297 23.57 -5.96 2.22
CA VAL A 297 24.13 -4.61 2.03
C VAL A 297 24.49 -4.40 0.56
N LEU A 298 25.13 -5.37 -0.09
CA LEU A 298 25.37 -5.35 -1.55
C LEU A 298 24.05 -5.15 -2.30
N GLY A 299 23.00 -5.87 -1.87
CA GLY A 299 21.69 -5.74 -2.47
C GLY A 299 21.08 -4.34 -2.36
N VAL A 300 21.21 -3.70 -1.19
CA VAL A 300 20.81 -2.29 -0.99
C VAL A 300 21.63 -1.37 -1.89
N MET A 301 22.95 -1.56 -1.98
CA MET A 301 23.82 -0.74 -2.83
C MET A 301 23.44 -0.81 -4.31
N ILE A 302 22.97 -1.97 -4.78
CA ILE A 302 22.49 -2.16 -6.16
C ILE A 302 21.09 -1.55 -6.36
N MET A 303 20.17 -1.80 -5.43
CA MET A 303 18.76 -1.47 -5.62
C MET A 303 18.41 -0.02 -5.29
N LEU A 304 19.11 0.61 -4.35
CA LEU A 304 18.87 2.00 -3.97
C LEU A 304 19.00 3.01 -5.13
N PRO A 305 20.05 2.98 -5.99
CA PRO A 305 20.14 3.88 -7.15
C PRO A 305 19.10 3.56 -8.23
N LEU A 306 18.63 2.32 -8.31
CA LEU A 306 17.56 1.90 -9.22
C LEU A 306 16.16 2.24 -8.69
N GLY A 307 16.04 2.64 -7.42
CA GLY A 307 14.76 2.82 -6.73
C GLY A 307 13.82 3.83 -7.38
N SER A 308 14.32 4.91 -7.98
CA SER A 308 13.48 5.88 -8.70
C SER A 308 12.90 5.32 -10.00
N ARG A 309 13.72 4.59 -10.77
CA ARG A 309 13.26 3.94 -12.01
C ARG A 309 12.26 2.84 -11.70
N LEU A 310 12.53 2.08 -10.64
CA LEU A 310 11.64 1.02 -10.20
C LEU A 310 10.32 1.57 -9.68
N SER A 311 10.32 2.60 -8.81
CA SER A 311 9.07 3.20 -8.30
C SER A 311 8.19 3.69 -9.44
N ASN A 312 8.77 4.41 -10.41
CA ASN A 312 8.03 4.93 -11.56
C ASN A 312 7.46 3.82 -12.44
N ARG A 313 8.18 2.71 -12.63
CA ARG A 313 7.68 1.54 -13.37
C ARG A 313 6.54 0.84 -12.62
N LEU A 314 6.68 0.68 -11.30
CA LEU A 314 5.65 0.05 -10.47
C LEU A 314 4.36 0.88 -10.40
N GLU A 315 4.48 2.20 -10.29
CA GLU A 315 3.33 3.13 -10.36
C GLU A 315 2.59 3.04 -11.69
N ARG A 316 3.32 2.82 -12.79
CA ARG A 316 2.70 2.61 -14.11
C ARG A 316 2.06 1.24 -14.28
N MET A 317 2.65 0.20 -13.69
CA MET A 317 2.22 -1.19 -13.85
C MET A 317 1.00 -1.54 -12.98
N PHE A 318 0.95 -1.04 -11.75
CA PHE A 318 -0.17 -1.27 -10.84
C PHE A 318 -0.78 0.07 -10.51
N ARG A 319 -2.03 0.30 -10.91
CA ARG A 319 -2.75 1.55 -10.65
C ARG A 319 -4.02 1.29 -9.86
N SER A 320 -4.40 2.24 -9.01
CA SER A 320 -5.71 2.23 -8.38
C SER A 320 -6.76 2.69 -9.40
N GLN A 321 -8.04 2.39 -9.11
CA GLN A 321 -9.12 2.91 -9.94
C GLN A 321 -9.20 4.45 -9.89
N GLU A 322 -8.86 5.05 -8.74
CA GLU A 322 -8.83 6.51 -8.61
C GLU A 322 -7.76 7.12 -9.52
N GLU A 323 -6.55 6.52 -9.55
CA GLU A 323 -5.46 6.96 -10.42
C GLU A 323 -5.79 6.79 -11.91
N GLU A 324 -6.46 5.70 -12.28
CA GLU A 324 -6.86 5.47 -13.67
C GLU A 324 -7.98 6.45 -14.10
N THR A 325 -8.91 6.76 -13.19
CA THR A 325 -9.95 7.77 -13.43
C THR A 325 -9.34 9.16 -13.65
N GLY A 326 -8.34 9.52 -12.83
CA GLY A 326 -7.66 10.81 -12.86
C GLY A 326 -6.74 11.03 -14.07
N ARG A 327 -6.47 10.01 -14.87
CA ARG A 327 -5.58 10.11 -16.03
C ARG A 327 -6.33 10.73 -17.23
N PRO A 328 -5.78 11.78 -17.87
CA PRO A 328 -6.31 12.29 -19.13
C PRO A 328 -6.27 11.23 -20.24
N GLN A 329 -7.29 11.23 -21.09
CA GLN A 329 -7.37 10.34 -22.25
C GLN A 329 -7.18 11.10 -23.56
N TYR A 330 -7.60 12.36 -23.61
CA TYR A 330 -7.56 13.23 -24.78
C TYR A 330 -6.46 14.28 -24.71
N LEU A 331 -5.92 14.56 -23.52
CA LEU A 331 -4.87 15.58 -23.33
C LEU A 331 -3.48 14.99 -23.53
N ASP A 332 -2.85 15.33 -24.65
CA ASP A 332 -1.46 14.96 -24.97
C ASP A 332 -0.57 16.21 -25.04
N ALA A 333 0.64 16.14 -24.49
CA ALA A 333 1.58 17.26 -24.43
C ALA A 333 1.96 17.82 -25.82
N THR A 334 1.88 17.01 -26.88
CA THR A 334 2.14 17.46 -28.26
C THR A 334 1.06 18.42 -28.77
N LEU A 335 -0.19 18.29 -28.29
CA LEU A 335 -1.30 19.15 -28.67
C LEU A 335 -1.20 20.56 -28.07
N ALA A 336 -0.45 20.72 -26.96
CA ALA A 336 -0.27 22.01 -26.29
C ALA A 336 0.46 23.05 -27.15
N ALA A 337 1.17 22.61 -28.20
CA ALA A 337 1.83 23.48 -29.17
C ALA A 337 0.86 24.08 -30.21
N THR A 338 -0.35 23.52 -30.34
CA THR A 338 -1.37 23.90 -31.35
C THR A 338 -2.66 24.30 -30.64
N PRO A 339 -2.89 25.60 -30.37
CA PRO A 339 -3.95 26.05 -29.46
C PRO A 339 -5.36 25.58 -29.84
N ASP A 340 -5.73 25.59 -31.12
CA ASP A 340 -7.07 25.16 -31.56
C ASP A 340 -7.30 23.66 -31.32
N LEU A 341 -6.30 22.82 -31.57
CA LEU A 341 -6.36 21.39 -31.26
C LEU A 341 -6.36 21.14 -29.74
N ALA A 342 -5.65 21.97 -28.97
CA ALA A 342 -5.64 21.89 -27.52
C ALA A 342 -7.03 22.17 -26.94
N VAL A 343 -7.77 23.13 -27.49
CA VAL A 343 -9.18 23.39 -27.13
C VAL A 343 -10.05 22.18 -27.43
N ALA A 344 -9.96 21.61 -28.63
CA ALA A 344 -10.77 20.45 -28.99
C ALA A 344 -10.53 19.26 -28.06
N ALA A 345 -9.26 19.00 -27.71
CA ALA A 345 -8.86 17.99 -26.75
C ALA A 345 -9.40 18.26 -25.33
N LEU A 346 -9.33 19.52 -24.87
CA LEU A 346 -9.92 19.95 -23.60
C LEU A 346 -11.43 19.73 -23.57
N HIS A 347 -12.11 20.05 -24.66
CA HIS A 347 -13.55 19.86 -24.77
C HIS A 347 -13.92 18.36 -24.67
N ALA A 348 -13.18 17.49 -25.35
CA ALA A 348 -13.37 16.03 -25.25
C ALA A 348 -13.11 15.51 -23.82
N GLU A 349 -12.06 16.00 -23.15
CA GLU A 349 -11.76 15.61 -21.77
C GLU A 349 -12.81 16.10 -20.77
N LEU A 350 -13.34 17.31 -20.94
CA LEU A 350 -14.41 17.86 -20.11
C LEU A 350 -15.73 17.08 -20.30
N ARG A 351 -16.06 16.65 -21.52
CA ARG A 351 -17.22 15.77 -21.78
C ARG A 351 -17.05 14.43 -21.05
N ARG A 352 -15.84 13.87 -21.05
CA ARG A 352 -15.54 12.65 -20.28
C ARG A 352 -15.70 12.88 -18.77
N LEU A 353 -15.15 13.97 -18.24
CA LEU A 353 -15.29 14.32 -16.83
C LEU A 353 -16.76 14.50 -16.44
N LEU A 354 -17.55 15.19 -17.27
CA LEU A 354 -18.99 15.34 -17.06
C LEU A 354 -19.69 13.98 -17.00
N GLY A 355 -19.39 13.07 -17.95
CA GLY A 355 -19.95 11.72 -17.94
C GLY A 355 -19.61 10.92 -16.68
N LEU A 356 -18.38 11.03 -16.19
CA LEU A 356 -17.94 10.41 -14.94
C LEU A 356 -18.68 10.98 -13.72
N VAL A 357 -18.75 12.30 -13.60
CA VAL A 357 -19.48 12.98 -12.51
C VAL A 357 -20.96 12.65 -12.56
N ASN A 358 -21.56 12.66 -13.75
CA ASN A 358 -22.97 12.34 -13.94
C ASN A 358 -23.27 10.89 -13.51
N HIS A 359 -22.40 9.94 -13.87
CA HIS A 359 -22.52 8.56 -13.42
C HIS A 359 -22.44 8.43 -11.89
N LEU A 360 -21.50 9.14 -11.24
CA LEU A 360 -21.36 9.15 -9.78
C LEU A 360 -22.61 9.74 -9.09
N VAL A 361 -23.12 10.86 -9.58
CA VAL A 361 -24.32 11.51 -9.02
C VAL A 361 -25.56 10.66 -9.24
N SER A 362 -25.70 10.05 -10.42
CA SER A 362 -26.79 9.12 -10.73
C SER A 362 -26.74 7.87 -9.85
N ASP A 363 -25.54 7.31 -9.62
CA ASP A 363 -25.33 6.19 -8.68
C ASP A 363 -25.75 6.55 -7.25
N VAL A 364 -25.44 7.77 -6.79
CA VAL A 364 -25.88 8.28 -5.47
C VAL A 364 -27.40 8.47 -5.43
N ALA A 365 -28.00 8.95 -6.52
CA ALA A 365 -29.44 9.13 -6.64
C ALA A 365 -30.21 7.80 -6.58
N GLN A 366 -29.71 6.77 -7.27
CA GLN A 366 -30.40 5.48 -7.40
C GLN A 366 -30.04 4.49 -6.28
N GLY A 367 -28.79 4.44 -5.83
CA GLY A 367 -28.28 3.40 -4.92
C GLY A 367 -28.48 3.72 -3.43
N ASN A 368 -28.80 2.70 -2.62
CA ASN A 368 -28.86 2.82 -1.15
C ASN A 368 -27.65 2.17 -0.42
N ASP A 369 -27.00 1.17 -1.03
CA ASP A 369 -25.96 0.34 -0.37
C ASP A 369 -24.51 0.72 -0.71
N ARG A 370 -24.28 1.92 -1.25
CA ARG A 370 -22.91 2.39 -1.55
C ARG A 370 -22.20 2.82 -0.27
N SER A 371 -20.91 2.50 -0.18
CA SER A 371 -20.04 3.04 0.86
C SER A 371 -19.71 4.51 0.56
N ILE A 372 -19.89 5.39 1.55
CA ILE A 372 -19.46 6.80 1.49
C ILE A 372 -17.98 6.91 1.10
N THR A 373 -17.13 6.01 1.63
CA THR A 373 -15.70 5.95 1.29
C THR A 373 -15.44 5.57 -0.17
N ALA A 374 -16.31 4.75 -0.78
CA ALA A 374 -16.16 4.40 -2.21
C ALA A 374 -16.49 5.59 -3.11
N VAL A 375 -17.57 6.31 -2.82
CA VAL A 375 -17.95 7.55 -3.54
C VAL A 375 -16.88 8.63 -3.40
N GLY A 376 -16.35 8.83 -2.19
CA GLY A 376 -15.25 9.77 -1.96
C GLY A 376 -14.00 9.45 -2.80
N ARG A 377 -13.64 8.16 -2.92
CA ARG A 377 -12.52 7.71 -3.75
C ARG A 377 -12.73 7.99 -5.24
N GLN A 378 -13.93 7.76 -5.76
CA GLN A 378 -14.26 8.12 -7.15
C GLN A 378 -14.16 9.63 -7.38
N ALA A 379 -14.67 10.44 -6.43
CA ALA A 379 -14.57 11.89 -6.49
C ALA A 379 -13.10 12.39 -6.44
N ASP A 380 -12.24 11.75 -5.64
CA ASP A 380 -10.81 12.09 -5.61
C ASP A 380 -10.11 11.75 -6.94
N GLY A 381 -10.48 10.65 -7.60
CA GLY A 381 -10.01 10.35 -8.96
C GLY A 381 -10.40 11.43 -9.97
N MET A 382 -11.65 11.91 -9.93
CA MET A 382 -12.12 13.02 -10.76
C MET A 382 -11.39 14.34 -10.47
N ARG A 383 -11.06 14.61 -9.19
CA ARG A 383 -10.23 15.76 -8.83
C ARG A 383 -8.82 15.67 -9.42
N GLY A 384 -8.26 14.46 -9.46
CA GLY A 384 -6.99 14.20 -10.16
C GLY A 384 -7.07 14.59 -11.65
N LEU A 385 -8.19 14.27 -12.31
CA LEU A 385 -8.41 14.68 -13.69
C LEU A 385 -8.54 16.20 -13.86
N VAL A 386 -9.24 16.86 -12.94
CA VAL A 386 -9.38 18.32 -12.92
C VAL A 386 -8.03 19.02 -12.77
N ALA A 387 -7.15 18.48 -11.92
CA ALA A 387 -5.78 18.97 -11.79
C ALA A 387 -5.01 18.81 -13.12
N ALA A 388 -5.12 17.65 -13.78
CA ALA A 388 -4.45 17.42 -15.05
C ALA A 388 -4.98 18.32 -16.19
N ILE A 389 -6.28 18.61 -16.20
CA ILE A 389 -6.88 19.62 -17.10
C ILE A 389 -6.26 20.99 -16.86
N ALA A 390 -6.14 21.41 -15.59
CA ALA A 390 -5.55 22.70 -15.23
C ALA A 390 -4.07 22.80 -15.62
N ASP A 391 -3.30 21.74 -15.37
CA ASP A 391 -1.90 21.65 -15.79
C ASP A 391 -1.77 21.75 -17.32
N PHE A 392 -2.60 21.03 -18.07
CA PHE A 392 -2.59 21.10 -19.53
C PHE A 392 -2.89 22.51 -20.04
N VAL A 393 -3.92 23.18 -19.51
CA VAL A 393 -4.23 24.59 -19.84
C VAL A 393 -3.01 25.49 -19.59
N GLY A 394 -2.28 25.27 -18.49
CA GLY A 394 -1.06 26.02 -18.19
C GLY A 394 0.11 25.78 -19.14
N THR A 395 0.09 24.66 -19.89
CA THR A 395 1.13 24.34 -20.89
C THR A 395 0.82 24.84 -22.30
N VAL A 396 -0.42 25.28 -22.57
CA VAL A 396 -0.79 25.82 -23.89
C VAL A 396 -0.03 27.14 -24.11
N ARG A 397 0.73 27.21 -25.21
CA ARG A 397 1.61 28.36 -25.49
C ARG A 397 0.82 29.63 -25.77
N THR A 398 0.99 30.64 -24.91
CA THR A 398 0.30 31.93 -25.00
C THR A 398 0.80 32.86 -26.11
N GLU A 399 2.00 32.62 -26.64
CA GLU A 399 2.68 33.48 -27.64
C GLU A 399 1.94 33.57 -28.99
N SER A 400 0.97 32.68 -29.25
CA SER A 400 0.16 32.65 -30.48
C SER A 400 -1.35 32.59 -30.22
N MET A 401 -1.80 32.83 -28.98
CA MET A 401 -3.21 32.67 -28.62
C MET A 401 -4.06 33.84 -29.10
N SER A 402 -5.12 33.54 -29.86
CA SER A 402 -6.20 34.48 -30.09
C SER A 402 -6.97 34.74 -28.79
N ARG A 403 -7.66 35.89 -28.71
CA ARG A 403 -8.54 36.20 -27.58
C ARG A 403 -9.61 35.13 -27.36
N GLU A 404 -10.13 34.57 -28.44
CA GLU A 404 -11.16 33.52 -28.41
C GLU A 404 -10.64 32.24 -27.76
N VAL A 405 -9.43 31.80 -28.11
CA VAL A 405 -8.79 30.62 -27.47
C VAL A 405 -8.60 30.87 -25.97
N GLY A 406 -8.15 32.07 -25.58
CA GLY A 406 -8.01 32.44 -24.16
C GLY A 406 -9.33 32.36 -23.38
N GLU A 407 -10.42 32.84 -23.97
CA GLU A 407 -11.76 32.76 -23.38
C GLU A 407 -12.24 31.29 -23.25
N GLN A 408 -11.93 30.44 -24.24
CA GLN A 408 -12.26 29.02 -24.20
C GLN A 408 -11.46 28.24 -23.14
N LEU A 409 -10.17 28.53 -22.96
CA LEU A 409 -9.36 27.94 -21.87
C LEU A 409 -9.88 28.36 -20.48
N ALA A 410 -10.24 29.63 -20.30
CA ALA A 410 -10.84 30.10 -19.05
C ALA A 410 -12.20 29.43 -18.78
N ARG A 411 -13.01 29.24 -19.84
CA ARG A 411 -14.27 28.51 -19.76
C ARG A 411 -14.03 27.05 -19.37
N ALA A 412 -13.03 26.39 -19.92
CA ALA A 412 -12.66 25.02 -19.60
C ALA A 412 -12.32 24.85 -18.11
N LEU A 413 -11.48 25.73 -17.55
CA LEU A 413 -11.16 25.72 -16.11
C LEU A 413 -12.40 25.92 -15.23
N ARG A 414 -13.32 26.79 -15.65
CA ARG A 414 -14.59 27.02 -14.92
C ARG A 414 -15.47 25.79 -14.92
N ILE A 415 -15.61 25.11 -16.07
CA ILE A 415 -16.37 23.86 -16.20
C ILE A 415 -15.75 22.78 -15.30
N ALA A 416 -14.43 22.59 -15.37
CA ALA A 416 -13.72 21.61 -14.54
C ALA A 416 -13.95 21.84 -13.03
N ARG A 417 -13.95 23.10 -12.59
CA ARG A 417 -14.22 23.46 -11.20
C ARG A 417 -15.66 23.16 -10.76
N TYR A 418 -16.64 23.39 -11.63
CA TYR A 418 -18.03 23.01 -11.35
C TYR A 418 -18.20 21.50 -11.22
N LEU A 419 -17.51 20.74 -12.07
CA LEU A 419 -17.52 19.27 -12.03
C LEU A 419 -16.82 18.70 -10.79
N ASP A 420 -15.65 19.25 -10.38
CA ASP A 420 -15.01 18.88 -9.11
C ASP A 420 -15.95 19.13 -7.93
N GLU A 421 -16.58 20.31 -7.87
CA GLU A 421 -17.50 20.64 -6.77
C GLU A 421 -18.69 19.67 -6.71
N ALA A 422 -19.30 19.35 -7.85
CA ALA A 422 -20.37 18.36 -7.92
C ALA A 422 -19.89 16.97 -7.44
N ALA A 423 -18.72 16.50 -7.90
CA ALA A 423 -18.17 15.21 -7.47
C ALA A 423 -17.94 15.14 -5.96
N ARG A 424 -17.37 16.20 -5.36
CA ARG A 424 -17.12 16.27 -3.90
C ARG A 424 -18.42 16.20 -3.10
N LEU A 425 -19.43 16.97 -3.52
CA LEU A 425 -20.71 17.07 -2.82
C LEU A 425 -21.56 15.80 -2.94
N ALA A 426 -21.26 14.89 -3.89
CA ALA A 426 -21.91 13.58 -3.99
C ALA A 426 -21.77 12.73 -2.72
N THR A 427 -20.65 12.86 -2.01
CA THR A 427 -20.41 12.19 -0.73
C THR A 427 -21.38 12.69 0.34
N THR A 428 -21.59 14.01 0.39
CA THR A 428 -22.54 14.66 1.31
C THR A 428 -23.98 14.27 0.99
N ALA A 429 -24.34 14.22 -0.29
CA ALA A 429 -25.67 13.80 -0.73
C ALA A 429 -25.96 12.34 -0.32
N LEU A 430 -24.99 11.42 -0.51
CA LEU A 430 -25.14 10.03 -0.07
C LEU A 430 -25.29 9.92 1.45
N LYS A 431 -24.49 10.68 2.21
CA LYS A 431 -24.57 10.71 3.67
C LYS A 431 -25.95 11.17 4.14
N LEU A 432 -26.48 12.27 3.58
CA LEU A 432 -27.82 12.75 3.86
C LEU A 432 -28.88 11.69 3.57
N LYS A 433 -28.80 11.04 2.40
CA LYS A 433 -29.70 9.97 1.99
C LYS A 433 -29.73 8.84 3.01
N GLN A 434 -28.57 8.34 3.42
CA GLN A 434 -28.44 7.23 4.36
C GLN A 434 -28.89 7.61 5.78
N GLU A 435 -28.59 8.83 6.24
CA GLU A 435 -28.99 9.31 7.57
C GLU A 435 -30.51 9.44 7.68
N LEU A 436 -31.13 10.09 6.70
CA LEU A 436 -32.58 10.30 6.70
C LEU A 436 -33.35 9.01 6.45
N GLN A 437 -32.86 8.09 5.62
CA GLN A 437 -33.49 6.77 5.44
C GLN A 437 -33.54 5.95 6.73
N LYS A 438 -32.58 6.13 7.64
CA LYS A 438 -32.50 5.37 8.90
C LYS A 438 -33.25 6.02 10.06
N ASN A 439 -33.22 7.36 10.13
CA ASN A 439 -33.55 8.08 11.36
C ASN A 439 -34.70 9.09 11.20
N ALA A 440 -35.23 9.30 9.99
CA ALA A 440 -36.32 10.24 9.76
C ALA A 440 -37.69 9.57 9.79
N ASP A 441 -38.73 10.38 10.00
CA ASP A 441 -40.12 9.96 9.87
C ASP A 441 -40.49 9.61 8.43
N GLN A 442 -41.57 8.84 8.26
CA GLN A 442 -42.00 8.33 6.97
C GLN A 442 -42.30 9.43 5.94
N GLU A 443 -42.81 10.58 6.37
CA GLU A 443 -43.12 11.70 5.48
C GLU A 443 -41.84 12.35 4.94
N THR A 444 -40.85 12.57 5.81
CA THR A 444 -39.51 13.05 5.43
C THR A 444 -38.81 12.10 4.47
N VAL A 445 -38.88 10.78 4.71
CA VAL A 445 -38.30 9.77 3.82
C VAL A 445 -38.92 9.80 2.43
N VAL A 446 -40.26 9.93 2.32
CA VAL A 446 -40.96 10.02 1.04
C VAL A 446 -40.57 11.28 0.26
N MET A 447 -40.48 12.43 0.94
CA MET A 447 -40.06 13.68 0.30
C MET A 447 -38.62 13.61 -0.20
N LEU A 448 -37.72 13.03 0.60
CA LEU A 448 -36.34 12.84 0.22
C LEU A 448 -36.21 11.90 -0.99
N ARG A 449 -36.98 10.82 -1.04
CA ARG A 449 -36.99 9.90 -2.19
C ARG A 449 -37.34 10.64 -3.48
N ARG A 450 -38.39 11.47 -3.44
CA ARG A 450 -38.79 12.30 -4.59
C ARG A 450 -37.70 13.30 -5.00
N LEU A 451 -37.01 13.90 -4.03
CA LEU A 451 -35.87 14.78 -4.32
C LEU A 451 -34.78 14.03 -5.10
N PHE A 452 -34.36 12.84 -4.64
CA PHE A 452 -33.35 12.04 -5.33
C PHE A 452 -33.82 11.51 -6.70
N GLU A 453 -35.11 11.24 -6.87
CA GLU A 453 -35.69 10.93 -8.19
C GLU A 453 -35.50 12.12 -9.16
N GLN A 454 -35.72 13.35 -8.70
CA GLN A 454 -35.45 14.55 -9.53
C GLN A 454 -33.96 14.75 -9.82
N ILE A 455 -33.06 14.40 -8.90
CA ILE A 455 -31.62 14.37 -9.18
C ILE A 455 -31.33 13.41 -10.34
N GLY A 456 -31.95 12.23 -10.32
CA GLY A 456 -31.87 11.26 -11.42
C GLY A 456 -32.35 11.83 -12.76
N SER A 457 -33.48 12.54 -12.78
CA SER A 457 -33.99 13.24 -13.97
C SER A 457 -32.99 14.25 -14.54
N CYS A 458 -32.39 15.09 -13.67
CA CYS A 458 -31.34 16.02 -14.09
C CYS A 458 -30.12 15.30 -14.68
N CYS A 459 -29.73 14.15 -14.11
CA CYS A 459 -28.62 13.34 -14.60
C CYS A 459 -28.88 12.78 -16.01
N VAL A 460 -30.10 12.32 -16.28
CA VAL A 460 -30.49 11.79 -17.60
C VAL A 460 -30.33 12.86 -18.68
N LEU A 461 -30.84 14.07 -18.44
CA LEU A 461 -30.76 15.17 -19.40
C LEU A 461 -29.33 15.70 -19.59
N ALA A 462 -28.54 15.77 -18.51
CA ALA A 462 -27.13 16.14 -18.60
C ALA A 462 -26.30 15.12 -19.41
N GLY A 463 -26.69 13.84 -19.38
CA GLY A 463 -26.01 12.74 -20.08
C GLY A 463 -26.44 12.51 -21.53
N ALA A 464 -27.50 13.16 -22.02
CA ALA A 464 -28.02 12.94 -23.36
C ALA A 464 -27.03 13.42 -24.45
N GLN A 465 -26.71 12.56 -25.43
CA GLN A 465 -25.95 12.94 -26.62
C GLN A 465 -26.84 13.75 -27.57
N GLU A 466 -26.27 14.83 -28.12
CA GLU A 466 -26.95 15.83 -28.95
C GLU A 466 -27.74 15.21 -30.11
N GLN A 467 -29.04 15.50 -30.18
CA GLN A 467 -29.79 15.41 -31.44
C GLN A 467 -30.52 16.71 -31.84
N THR A 468 -30.70 17.72 -30.98
CA THR A 468 -31.30 19.03 -31.37
C THR A 468 -30.92 20.16 -30.38
N HIS A 469 -30.38 21.29 -30.88
CA HIS A 469 -29.72 22.33 -30.07
C HIS A 469 -30.62 23.29 -29.29
N GLU A 470 -31.88 23.54 -29.66
CA GLU A 470 -32.70 24.56 -29.00
C GLU A 470 -33.76 24.02 -28.03
N HIS A 471 -34.32 22.83 -28.29
CA HIS A 471 -35.33 22.23 -27.39
C HIS A 471 -34.73 21.64 -26.11
N ASP A 472 -33.44 21.31 -26.10
CA ASP A 472 -32.80 20.50 -25.07
C ASP A 472 -32.30 21.33 -23.85
N ASP A 473 -32.01 22.64 -23.98
CA ASP A 473 -31.66 23.49 -22.82
C ASP A 473 -32.88 23.85 -21.96
N SER A 474 -34.04 24.03 -22.60
CA SER A 474 -35.31 24.26 -21.88
C SER A 474 -35.71 23.08 -21.02
N GLU A 475 -35.57 21.84 -21.53
CA GLU A 475 -35.87 20.63 -20.75
C GLU A 475 -34.97 20.49 -19.50
N ARG A 476 -33.69 20.84 -19.62
CA ARG A 476 -32.75 20.87 -18.47
C ARG A 476 -33.15 21.88 -17.41
N LEU A 477 -33.56 23.07 -17.83
CA LEU A 477 -34.03 24.11 -16.92
C LEU A 477 -35.33 23.69 -16.23
N ILE A 478 -36.27 23.08 -16.95
CA ILE A 478 -37.51 22.54 -16.39
C ILE A 478 -37.21 21.46 -15.34
N ALA A 479 -36.28 20.55 -15.63
CA ALA A 479 -35.88 19.53 -14.66
C ALA A 479 -35.20 20.13 -13.42
N LEU A 480 -34.36 21.16 -13.61
CA LEU A 480 -33.74 21.88 -12.50
C LEU A 480 -34.77 22.62 -11.63
N GLU A 481 -35.79 23.23 -12.23
CA GLU A 481 -36.91 23.85 -11.52
C GLU A 481 -37.74 22.83 -10.74
N ALA A 482 -38.04 21.68 -11.35
CA ALA A 482 -38.71 20.57 -10.67
C ALA A 482 -37.89 20.06 -9.48
N PHE A 483 -36.58 19.93 -9.63
CA PHE A 483 -35.67 19.61 -8.54
C PHE A 483 -35.71 20.66 -7.42
N GLU A 484 -35.63 21.96 -7.76
CA GLU A 484 -35.63 23.06 -6.78
C GLU A 484 -36.96 23.09 -5.98
N HIS A 485 -38.09 22.85 -6.64
CA HIS A 485 -39.39 22.71 -5.98
C HIS A 485 -39.40 21.59 -4.94
N HIS A 486 -38.84 20.43 -5.28
CA HIS A 486 -38.71 19.32 -4.35
C HIS A 486 -37.71 19.61 -3.22
N TYR A 487 -36.63 20.34 -3.49
CA TYR A 487 -35.68 20.79 -2.47
C TYR A 487 -36.38 21.68 -1.42
N GLN A 488 -37.18 22.66 -1.86
CA GLN A 488 -37.90 23.55 -0.94
C GLN A 488 -38.90 22.77 -0.07
N LYS A 489 -39.60 21.79 -0.65
CA LYS A 489 -40.48 20.88 0.12
C LYS A 489 -39.73 20.07 1.17
N SER A 490 -38.62 19.44 0.80
CA SER A 490 -37.78 18.69 1.75
C SER A 490 -37.25 19.58 2.86
N LYS A 491 -36.83 20.81 2.54
CA LYS A 491 -36.38 21.80 3.52
C LYS A 491 -37.48 22.18 4.52
N SER A 492 -38.67 22.50 4.02
CA SER A 492 -39.83 22.82 4.87
C SER A 492 -40.21 21.65 5.79
N GLN A 493 -40.14 20.41 5.30
CA GLN A 493 -40.45 19.23 6.09
C GLN A 493 -39.45 19.02 7.23
N LEU A 494 -38.15 19.16 6.97
CA LEU A 494 -37.11 19.06 8.01
C LEU A 494 -37.30 20.13 9.10
N LEU A 495 -37.61 21.38 8.70
CA LEU A 495 -37.92 22.45 9.64
C LEU A 495 -39.18 22.16 10.46
N ALA A 496 -40.23 21.62 9.83
CA ALA A 496 -41.44 21.21 10.52
C ALA A 496 -41.17 20.08 11.53
N ALA A 497 -40.31 19.12 11.22
CA ALA A 497 -39.90 18.06 12.12
C ALA A 497 -39.13 18.59 13.36
N ALA A 498 -38.26 19.59 13.18
CA ALA A 498 -37.61 20.29 14.28
C ALA A 498 -38.61 21.03 15.18
N VAL A 499 -39.49 21.83 14.58
CA VAL A 499 -40.48 22.62 15.33
C VAL A 499 -41.46 21.73 16.10
N SER A 500 -41.86 20.60 15.52
CA SER A 500 -42.77 19.65 16.16
C SER A 500 -42.09 18.75 17.19
N GLY A 501 -40.80 18.94 17.48
CA GLY A 501 -40.03 18.10 18.40
C GLY A 501 -39.83 16.66 17.94
N ARG A 502 -40.07 16.35 16.65
CA ARG A 502 -39.87 15.00 16.08
C ARG A 502 -38.39 14.68 15.88
N GLN A 503 -37.55 15.71 15.71
CA GLN A 503 -36.10 15.61 15.63
C GLN A 503 -35.43 16.75 16.40
N ALA A 504 -34.24 16.49 16.94
CA ALA A 504 -33.45 17.51 17.63
C ALA A 504 -32.98 18.61 16.65
N ILE A 505 -33.06 19.88 17.08
CA ILE A 505 -32.72 21.04 16.24
C ILE A 505 -31.28 20.94 15.68
N GLU A 506 -30.32 20.47 16.48
CA GLU A 506 -28.92 20.30 16.07
C GLU A 506 -28.74 19.25 14.95
N VAL A 507 -29.60 18.22 14.92
CA VAL A 507 -29.60 17.20 13.88
C VAL A 507 -30.18 17.79 12.60
N VAL A 508 -31.32 18.48 12.70
CA VAL A 508 -31.98 19.14 11.57
C VAL A 508 -31.09 20.22 10.96
N ALA A 509 -30.37 21.01 11.75
CA ALA A 509 -29.42 22.01 11.25
C ALA A 509 -28.34 21.37 10.35
N ARG A 510 -27.72 20.27 10.80
CA ARG A 510 -26.74 19.52 9.98
C ARG A 510 -27.36 18.93 8.72
N GLN A 511 -28.59 18.42 8.80
CA GLN A 511 -29.30 17.88 7.64
C GLN A 511 -29.65 18.96 6.62
N LEU A 512 -29.97 20.18 7.07
CA LEU A 512 -30.20 21.32 6.20
C LEU A 512 -28.93 21.78 5.47
N ASP A 513 -27.77 21.74 6.14
CA ASP A 513 -26.47 22.01 5.51
C ASP A 513 -26.13 20.95 4.45
N ASP A 514 -26.33 19.67 4.78
CA ASP A 514 -26.12 18.56 3.84
C ASP A 514 -27.13 18.61 2.67
N LEU A 515 -28.37 19.06 2.91
CA LEU A 515 -29.40 19.28 1.88
C LEU A 515 -29.03 20.46 0.96
N SER A 516 -28.54 21.56 1.52
CA SER A 516 -28.03 22.71 0.76
C SER A 516 -26.83 22.32 -0.12
N SER A 517 -25.94 21.48 0.42
CA SER A 517 -24.82 20.89 -0.31
C SER A 517 -25.31 20.01 -1.48
N THR A 518 -26.36 19.22 -1.27
CA THR A 518 -27.00 18.40 -2.31
C THR A 518 -27.62 19.28 -3.41
N ARG A 519 -28.25 20.39 -3.06
CA ARG A 519 -28.74 21.39 -4.04
C ARG A 519 -27.60 21.95 -4.88
N ARG A 520 -26.53 22.40 -4.22
CA ARG A 520 -25.36 22.96 -4.89
C ARG A 520 -24.72 21.95 -5.85
N MET A 521 -24.63 20.67 -5.47
CA MET A 521 -24.13 19.60 -6.33
C MET A 521 -24.84 19.58 -7.70
N VAL A 522 -26.17 19.53 -7.70
CA VAL A 522 -26.99 19.49 -8.93
C VAL A 522 -26.82 20.77 -9.73
N GLU A 523 -26.87 21.93 -9.07
CA GLU A 523 -26.67 23.22 -9.74
C GLU A 523 -25.30 23.30 -10.45
N GLN A 524 -24.22 22.85 -9.81
CA GLN A 524 -22.89 22.91 -10.44
C GLN A 524 -22.80 21.96 -11.64
N MET A 525 -23.36 20.74 -11.53
CA MET A 525 -23.38 19.77 -12.63
C MET A 525 -24.15 20.33 -13.84
N VAL A 526 -25.34 20.88 -13.62
CA VAL A 526 -26.15 21.48 -14.71
C VAL A 526 -25.46 22.73 -15.28
N LYS A 527 -24.84 23.58 -14.46
CA LYS A 527 -24.04 24.73 -14.94
C LYS A 527 -22.88 24.28 -15.83
N ALA A 528 -22.19 23.20 -15.46
CA ALA A 528 -21.09 22.65 -16.23
C ALA A 528 -21.56 22.11 -17.59
N ASP A 529 -22.63 21.31 -17.59
CA ASP A 529 -23.24 20.74 -18.80
C ASP A 529 -23.67 21.83 -19.80
N ARG A 530 -24.42 22.82 -19.33
CA ARG A 530 -24.87 23.95 -20.17
C ARG A 530 -23.70 24.76 -20.75
N LEU A 531 -22.67 25.03 -19.94
CA LEU A 531 -21.49 25.76 -20.40
C LEU A 531 -20.67 25.00 -21.42
N LEU A 532 -20.67 23.67 -21.34
CA LEU A 532 -19.96 22.80 -22.27
C LEU A 532 -20.67 22.70 -23.62
N ARG A 533 -22.00 22.82 -23.64
CA ARG A 533 -22.84 22.77 -24.86
C ARG A 533 -23.04 24.12 -25.55
N THR A 534 -22.66 25.23 -24.92
CA THR A 534 -22.73 26.53 -25.59
C THR A 534 -21.67 26.58 -26.68
N PRO A 535 -22.03 26.76 -27.95
CA PRO A 535 -21.06 26.80 -29.05
C PRO A 535 -20.04 27.92 -28.84
N SER A 536 -18.84 27.71 -29.35
CA SER A 536 -17.85 28.77 -29.52
C SER A 536 -18.35 29.79 -30.56
N LEU A 537 -17.87 31.03 -30.50
CA LEU A 537 -18.24 32.06 -31.48
C LEU A 537 -17.87 31.60 -32.91
N ALA A 538 -16.77 30.84 -33.05
CA ALA A 538 -16.37 30.19 -34.29
C ALA A 538 -17.39 29.16 -34.83
N GLU A 539 -18.00 28.32 -33.99
CA GLU A 539 -19.05 27.35 -34.41
C GLU A 539 -20.35 28.04 -34.81
N VAL A 540 -20.68 29.19 -34.21
CA VAL A 540 -21.81 30.02 -34.64
C VAL A 540 -21.53 30.60 -36.02
N ILE A 541 -20.35 31.17 -36.25
CA ILE A 541 -19.95 31.73 -37.55
C ILE A 541 -19.88 30.67 -38.65
N GLU A 542 -19.44 29.45 -38.34
CA GLU A 542 -19.37 28.35 -39.31
C GLU A 542 -20.74 27.75 -39.63
N SER A 543 -21.67 27.74 -38.67
CA SER A 543 -23.05 27.32 -38.91
C SER A 543 -23.87 28.37 -39.67
N GLU A 544 -23.65 29.67 -39.40
CA GLU A 544 -24.20 30.78 -40.21
C GLU A 544 -23.69 30.74 -41.65
N LYS A 545 -22.39 30.48 -41.87
CA LYS A 545 -21.85 30.30 -43.24
C LYS A 545 -22.40 29.10 -43.99
N ARG A 546 -22.83 28.04 -43.28
CA ARG A 546 -23.51 26.88 -43.89
C ARG A 546 -24.99 27.15 -44.16
N HIS A 547 -25.61 28.10 -43.47
CA HIS A 547 -27.00 28.51 -43.70
C HIS A 547 -27.13 29.59 -44.78
N ASP A 548 -26.20 30.54 -44.87
CA ASP A 548 -26.20 31.60 -45.90
C ASP A 548 -25.72 31.12 -47.29
N GLY A 549 -25.25 29.86 -47.38
CA GLY A 549 -24.85 29.21 -48.63
C GLY A 549 -25.89 28.25 -49.23
N ALA A 550 -27.13 28.21 -48.69
CA ALA A 550 -28.22 27.34 -49.12
C ALA A 550 -29.32 28.10 -49.88
#